data_AF-A0A8H6G6I0-F1
#
_entry.id   AF-A0A8H6G6I0-F1
#
_cell.length_a   1.000
_cell.length_b   1.000
_cell.length_c   1.000
_cell.angle_alpha   90.00
_cell.angle_beta   90.00
_cell.angle_gamma   90.00
#
_symmetry.space_group_name_H-M   'P 1'
#
loop_
_entity.id
_entity.type
_entity.pdbx_description
1 polymer ?
#
loop_
_entity_poly.entity_id
_entity_poly.type
_entity_poly.pdbx_seq_one_letter_code
_entity_poly.pdbx_strand_id
1 'polypeptide(L)'
;MTMNHYFADNLEKSRSARMKATMEKMATWDPNQGKVVKLDAILNQGVTTGSNLKHTVDDLHDILHSYYKVARKRFVDIVCMQAADYFLVTGHDAPIKVFSPKFVSELTNEQLEAIAGEDLVSKRKREDLKRKIENLESGKKIALS
;
A
#
# COMPACT_ATOMS: atom_id res chain seq x y z
N MET A 1 14.97 -19.05 4.01
CA MET A 1 15.29 -18.76 2.60
C MET A 1 14.01 -18.35 1.87
N THR A 2 14.02 -17.31 1.05
CA THR A 2 12.83 -16.84 0.30
C THR A 2 12.81 -17.47 -1.09
N MET A 3 11.64 -17.96 -1.54
CA MET A 3 11.44 -18.49 -2.91
C MET A 3 11.05 -17.39 -3.92
N ASN A 4 11.21 -16.11 -3.55
CA ASN A 4 10.86 -15.00 -4.44
C ASN A 4 11.93 -14.86 -5.54
N HIS A 5 11.54 -14.98 -6.81
CA HIS A 5 12.47 -14.81 -7.93
C HIS A 5 13.18 -13.44 -7.93
N TYR A 6 12.50 -12.39 -7.45
CA TYR A 6 13.12 -11.06 -7.31
C TYR A 6 14.31 -11.04 -6.34
N PHE A 7 14.42 -11.98 -5.40
CA PHE A 7 15.59 -12.07 -4.53
C PHE A 7 16.85 -12.40 -5.34
N ALA A 8 16.78 -13.43 -6.19
CA ALA A 8 17.88 -13.84 -7.05
C ALA A 8 18.28 -12.69 -7.99
N ASP A 9 17.31 -12.09 -8.67
CA ASP A 9 17.55 -10.95 -9.57
C ASP A 9 18.20 -9.75 -8.84
N ASN A 10 17.73 -9.42 -7.63
CA ASN A 10 18.29 -8.31 -6.86
C ASN A 10 19.72 -8.61 -6.41
N LEU A 11 20.00 -9.86 -6.03
CA LEU A 11 21.33 -10.29 -5.61
C LEU A 11 22.30 -10.27 -6.80
N GLU A 12 21.91 -10.80 -7.94
CA GLU A 12 22.70 -10.76 -9.17
C GLU A 12 22.97 -9.34 -9.64
N LYS A 13 21.97 -8.45 -9.58
CA LYS A 13 22.15 -7.02 -9.89
C LYS A 13 23.16 -6.36 -8.95
N SER A 14 23.08 -6.64 -7.65
CA SER A 14 23.99 -6.06 -6.64
C SER A 14 25.43 -6.55 -6.86
N ARG A 15 25.61 -7.87 -7.06
CA ARG A 15 26.90 -8.49 -7.38
C ARG A 15 27.50 -7.94 -8.67
N SER A 16 26.69 -7.82 -9.72
CA SER A 16 27.10 -7.30 -11.03
C SER A 16 27.50 -5.82 -10.94
N ALA A 17 26.74 -5.01 -10.19
CA ALA A 17 27.06 -3.60 -9.97
C ALA A 17 28.39 -3.43 -9.22
N ARG A 18 28.64 -4.24 -8.19
CA ARG A 18 29.93 -4.23 -7.48
C ARG A 18 31.08 -4.66 -8.38
N MET A 19 30.90 -5.73 -9.17
CA MET A 19 31.90 -6.18 -10.13
C MET A 19 32.22 -5.08 -11.14
N LYS A 20 31.19 -4.42 -11.70
CA LYS A 20 31.36 -3.29 -12.61
C LYS A 20 32.15 -2.15 -11.96
N ALA A 21 31.77 -1.73 -10.76
CA ALA A 21 32.46 -0.66 -10.03
C ALA A 21 33.93 -1.01 -9.72
N THR A 22 34.23 -2.30 -9.54
CA THR A 22 35.58 -2.82 -9.33
C THR A 22 36.39 -2.74 -10.62
N MET A 23 35.83 -3.22 -11.74
CA MET A 23 36.46 -3.16 -13.05
C MET A 23 36.67 -1.72 -13.52
N GLU A 24 35.76 -0.80 -13.22
CA GLU A 24 35.90 0.62 -13.53
C GLU A 24 37.09 1.28 -12.83
N LYS A 25 37.45 0.83 -11.62
CA LYS A 25 38.65 1.30 -10.89
C LYS A 25 39.95 0.77 -11.49
N MET A 26 39.90 -0.40 -12.13
CA MET A 26 41.06 -1.03 -12.77
C MET A 26 41.22 -0.64 -14.24
N ALA A 27 40.20 0.00 -14.79
CA ALA A 27 40.18 0.34 -16.20
C ALA A 27 41.17 1.45 -16.52
N THR A 28 41.91 1.24 -17.60
CA THR A 28 42.85 2.18 -18.19
C THR A 28 42.36 2.63 -19.55
N TRP A 29 42.77 3.83 -19.99
CA TRP A 29 42.47 4.32 -21.33
C TRP A 29 43.51 3.80 -22.33
N ASP A 30 43.03 3.13 -23.38
CA ASP A 30 43.79 2.74 -24.55
C ASP A 30 43.41 3.65 -25.74
N PRO A 31 44.37 4.28 -26.43
CA PRO A 31 44.08 5.18 -27.54
C PRO A 31 43.32 4.55 -28.73
N ASN A 32 43.43 3.23 -28.92
CA ASN A 32 42.84 2.52 -30.05
C ASN A 32 41.55 1.77 -29.68
N GLN A 33 41.40 1.35 -28.42
CA GLN A 33 40.29 0.51 -27.97
C GLN A 33 39.39 1.18 -26.92
N GLY A 34 39.75 2.37 -26.45
CA GLY A 34 39.03 3.09 -25.40
C GLY A 34 39.27 2.51 -24.01
N LYS A 35 38.23 2.34 -23.21
CA LYS A 35 38.35 1.90 -21.80
C LYS A 35 38.59 0.39 -21.73
N VAL A 36 39.77 -0.04 -21.28
CA VAL A 36 40.18 -1.46 -21.20
C VAL A 36 40.61 -1.86 -19.79
N VAL A 37 40.51 -3.14 -19.44
CA VAL A 37 41.01 -3.70 -18.17
C VAL A 37 42.05 -4.78 -18.49
N LYS A 38 43.25 -4.67 -17.91
CA LYS A 38 44.31 -5.68 -18.11
C LYS A 38 43.99 -6.95 -17.31
N LEU A 39 44.14 -8.12 -17.93
CA LEU A 39 43.85 -9.40 -17.28
C LEU A 39 44.71 -9.62 -16.02
N ASP A 40 45.99 -9.23 -16.05
CA ASP A 40 46.88 -9.33 -14.89
C ASP A 40 46.41 -8.51 -13.69
N ALA A 41 45.74 -7.37 -13.94
CA ALA A 41 45.18 -6.54 -12.87
C ALA A 41 44.00 -7.25 -12.17
N ILE A 42 43.23 -8.07 -12.91
CA ILE A 42 42.14 -8.88 -12.37
C ILE A 42 42.71 -10.04 -11.53
N LEU A 43 43.72 -10.74 -12.07
CA LEU A 43 44.33 -11.89 -11.39
C LEU A 43 45.01 -11.49 -10.07
N ASN A 44 45.66 -10.33 -10.03
CA ASN A 44 46.32 -9.82 -8.84
C ASN A 44 45.36 -9.38 -7.72
N GLN A 45 44.07 -9.18 -8.03
CA GLN A 45 43.06 -8.78 -7.04
C GLN A 45 42.72 -9.92 -6.05
N GLY A 46 42.71 -11.17 -6.52
CA GLY A 46 42.30 -12.34 -5.73
C GLY A 46 43.36 -12.85 -4.74
N VAL A 47 44.61 -12.37 -4.83
CA VAL A 47 45.76 -12.95 -4.11
C VAL A 47 45.99 -12.32 -2.73
N THR A 48 45.34 -11.21 -2.39
CA THR A 48 45.56 -10.53 -1.09
C THR A 48 44.62 -11.05 0.00
N THR A 49 45.17 -11.51 1.13
CA THR A 49 44.42 -12.14 2.24
C THR A 49 43.33 -11.24 2.85
N GLY A 50 43.50 -9.91 2.80
CA GLY A 50 42.47 -8.94 3.21
C GLY A 50 41.30 -8.78 2.21
N SER A 51 41.50 -9.20 0.97
CA SER A 51 40.49 -9.21 -0.09
C SER A 51 39.39 -10.22 0.20
N ASN A 52 39.74 -11.41 0.70
CA ASN A 52 38.78 -12.49 0.93
C ASN A 52 37.73 -12.14 2.00
N LEU A 53 38.17 -11.61 3.15
CA LEU A 53 37.23 -11.18 4.20
C LEU A 53 36.33 -10.05 3.70
N LYS A 54 36.90 -9.07 3.00
CA LYS A 54 36.13 -7.96 2.44
C LYS A 54 35.10 -8.45 1.41
N HIS A 55 35.48 -9.39 0.54
CA HIS A 55 34.56 -10.01 -0.41
C HIS A 55 33.42 -10.75 0.28
N THR A 56 33.70 -11.50 1.34
CA THR A 56 32.66 -12.17 2.14
C THR A 56 31.70 -11.16 2.78
N VAL A 57 32.23 -10.09 3.37
CA VAL A 57 31.40 -9.03 3.98
C VAL A 57 30.52 -8.35 2.91
N ASP A 58 31.10 -7.99 1.77
CA ASP A 58 30.36 -7.34 0.68
C ASP A 58 29.28 -8.28 0.10
N ASP A 59 29.54 -9.59 0.01
CA ASP A 59 28.54 -10.57 -0.46
C ASP A 59 27.40 -10.77 0.54
N LEU A 60 27.72 -10.88 1.84
CA LEU A 60 26.70 -10.94 2.90
C LEU A 60 25.84 -9.68 2.91
N HIS A 61 26.44 -8.51 2.72
CA HIS A 61 25.71 -7.25 2.62
C HIS A 61 24.72 -7.28 1.44
N ASP A 62 25.16 -7.72 0.26
CA ASP A 62 24.27 -7.83 -0.90
C ASP A 62 23.13 -8.83 -0.72
N ILE A 63 23.40 -9.97 -0.07
CA ILE A 63 22.39 -10.97 0.28
C ILE A 63 21.34 -10.34 1.21
N LEU A 64 21.78 -9.72 2.30
CA LEU A 64 20.87 -9.08 3.26
C LEU A 64 20.07 -7.96 2.60
N HIS A 65 20.74 -7.08 1.85
CA HIS A 65 20.08 -5.98 1.16
C HIS A 65 19.02 -6.47 0.16
N SER A 66 19.33 -7.49 -0.62
CA SER A 66 18.40 -8.10 -1.59
C SER A 66 17.22 -8.77 -0.89
N TYR A 67 17.47 -9.44 0.23
CA TYR A 67 16.41 -10.02 1.06
C TYR A 67 15.49 -8.95 1.65
N TYR A 68 16.05 -7.90 2.24
CA TYR A 68 15.27 -6.81 2.85
C TYR A 68 14.39 -6.08 1.82
N LYS A 69 14.85 -5.91 0.58
CA LYS A 69 14.03 -5.35 -0.51
C LYS A 69 12.75 -6.16 -0.73
N VAL A 70 12.84 -7.48 -0.72
CA VAL A 70 11.69 -8.38 -0.88
C VAL A 70 10.83 -8.41 0.38
N ALA A 71 11.46 -8.56 1.55
CA ALA A 71 10.77 -8.65 2.83
C ALA A 71 9.94 -7.39 3.13
N ARG A 72 10.48 -6.21 2.84
CA ARG A 72 9.76 -4.94 3.04
C ARG A 72 8.50 -4.84 2.18
N LYS A 73 8.57 -5.22 0.89
CA LYS A 73 7.40 -5.22 0.01
C LYS A 73 6.33 -6.17 0.54
N ARG A 74 6.72 -7.41 0.86
CA ARG A 74 5.81 -8.41 1.44
C ARG A 74 5.17 -7.93 2.73
N PHE A 75 5.93 -7.27 3.61
CA PHE A 75 5.39 -6.73 4.84
C PHE A 75 4.29 -5.70 4.57
N VAL A 76 4.54 -4.74 3.68
CA VAL A 76 3.53 -3.73 3.29
C VAL A 76 2.31 -4.42 2.70
N ASP A 77 2.50 -5.36 1.77
CA ASP A 77 1.40 -6.09 1.13
C ASP A 77 0.56 -6.86 2.17
N ILE A 78 1.21 -7.54 3.12
CA ILE A 78 0.54 -8.29 4.19
C ILE A 78 -0.24 -7.36 5.11
N VAL A 79 0.34 -6.22 5.54
CA VAL A 79 -0.36 -5.25 6.39
C VAL A 79 -1.59 -4.70 5.67
N CYS A 80 -1.45 -4.32 4.39
CA CYS A 80 -2.57 -3.81 3.62
C CYS A 80 -3.68 -4.86 3.41
N MET A 81 -3.31 -6.09 3.00
CA MET A 81 -4.31 -7.13 2.71
C MET A 81 -4.93 -7.74 3.97
N GLN A 82 -4.14 -7.98 5.02
CA GLN A 82 -4.65 -8.65 6.21
C GLN A 82 -5.16 -7.64 7.24
N ALA A 83 -4.31 -6.72 7.68
CA ALA A 83 -4.66 -5.80 8.75
C ALA A 83 -5.71 -4.77 8.33
N ALA A 84 -5.53 -4.15 7.16
CA ALA A 84 -6.47 -3.13 6.70
C ALA A 84 -7.68 -3.73 5.98
N ASP A 85 -7.48 -4.54 4.94
CA ASP A 85 -8.62 -5.06 4.16
C ASP A 85 -9.40 -6.14 4.92
N TYR A 86 -8.75 -7.26 5.27
CA TYR A 86 -9.46 -8.37 5.88
C TYR A 86 -10.03 -8.03 7.25
N PHE A 87 -9.21 -7.56 8.20
CA PHE A 87 -9.69 -7.37 9.57
C PHE A 87 -10.62 -6.16 9.74
N LEU A 88 -10.54 -5.14 8.89
CA LEU A 88 -11.39 -3.95 9.04
C LEU A 88 -12.58 -3.88 8.07
N VAL A 89 -12.48 -4.53 6.90
CA VAL A 89 -13.45 -4.33 5.81
C VAL A 89 -14.11 -5.64 5.37
N THR A 90 -13.34 -6.61 4.88
CA THR A 90 -13.90 -7.75 4.14
C THR A 90 -14.13 -9.00 4.99
N GLY A 91 -13.41 -9.13 6.11
CA GLY A 91 -13.45 -10.27 7.03
C GLY A 91 -14.80 -10.47 7.70
N HIS A 92 -15.08 -11.69 8.17
CA HIS A 92 -16.35 -12.02 8.81
C HIS A 92 -16.64 -11.15 10.04
N ASP A 93 -15.61 -10.94 10.87
CA ASP A 93 -15.70 -10.15 12.10
C ASP A 93 -15.30 -8.68 11.89
N ALA A 94 -15.27 -8.22 10.63
CA ALA A 94 -14.90 -6.86 10.30
C ALA A 94 -15.91 -5.87 10.92
N PRO A 95 -15.45 -4.78 11.57
CA PRO A 95 -16.32 -3.80 12.23
C PRO A 95 -17.39 -3.21 11.31
N ILE A 96 -17.10 -3.08 10.00
CA ILE A 96 -18.06 -2.58 9.02
C ILE A 96 -19.30 -3.47 8.89
N LYS A 97 -19.19 -4.77 9.19
CA LYS A 97 -20.30 -5.73 9.10
C LYS A 97 -21.27 -5.63 10.29
N VAL A 98 -20.92 -4.86 11.33
CA VAL A 98 -21.85 -4.55 12.43
C VAL A 98 -23.09 -3.85 11.89
N PHE A 99 -22.93 -2.96 10.90
CA PHE A 99 -24.05 -2.38 10.18
C PHE A 99 -24.52 -3.34 9.09
N SER A 100 -25.58 -4.10 9.38
CA SER A 100 -26.13 -5.13 8.50
C SER A 100 -27.65 -5.04 8.40
N PRO A 101 -28.28 -5.63 7.36
CA PRO A 101 -29.73 -5.69 7.27
C PRO A 101 -30.37 -6.34 8.50
N LYS A 102 -29.72 -7.36 9.07
CA LYS A 102 -30.16 -8.00 10.31
C LYS A 102 -30.14 -7.02 11.48
N PHE A 103 -29.03 -6.31 11.68
CA PHE A 103 -28.94 -5.26 12.71
C PHE A 103 -30.06 -4.22 12.55
N VAL A 104 -30.29 -3.73 11.32
CA VAL A 104 -31.36 -2.76 11.05
C VAL A 104 -32.75 -3.33 11.36
N SER A 105 -32.99 -4.61 11.02
CA SER A 105 -34.28 -5.27 11.30
C SER A 105 -34.55 -5.52 12.79
N GLU A 106 -33.50 -5.55 13.61
CA GLU A 106 -33.58 -5.77 15.05
C GLU A 106 -33.74 -4.46 15.85
N LEU A 107 -33.66 -3.29 15.20
CA LEU A 107 -33.84 -1.99 15.86
C LEU A 107 -35.30 -1.77 16.30
N THR A 108 -35.49 -1.26 17.51
CA THR A 108 -36.82 -0.86 17.99
C THR A 108 -37.26 0.47 17.36
N ASN A 109 -38.57 0.77 17.43
CA ASN A 109 -39.11 2.04 16.96
C ASN A 109 -38.45 3.24 17.66
N GLU A 110 -38.16 3.12 18.96
CA GLU A 110 -37.50 4.17 19.74
C GLU A 110 -36.05 4.38 19.28
N GLN A 111 -35.32 3.30 18.96
CA GLN A 111 -33.97 3.39 18.44
C GLN A 111 -33.94 3.97 17.02
N LEU A 112 -34.89 3.57 16.16
CA LEU A 112 -35.05 4.14 14.83
C LEU A 112 -35.39 5.63 14.88
N GLU A 113 -36.29 6.03 15.77
CA GLU A 113 -36.63 7.44 15.98
C GLU A 113 -35.42 8.23 16.54
N ALA A 114 -34.61 7.64 17.42
CA ALA A 114 -33.41 8.30 17.92
C ALA A 114 -32.31 8.45 16.85
N ILE A 115 -32.15 7.49 15.95
CA ILE A 115 -31.09 7.48 14.92
C ILE A 115 -31.51 8.26 13.67
N ALA A 116 -32.73 8.05 13.20
CA ALA A 116 -33.23 8.52 11.90
C ALA A 116 -34.47 9.42 12.02
N GLY A 117 -34.98 9.65 13.22
CA GLY A 117 -36.13 10.52 13.44
C GLY A 117 -35.80 11.98 13.16
N GLU A 118 -36.79 12.69 12.62
CA GLU A 118 -36.72 14.14 12.44
C GLU A 118 -36.66 14.84 13.80
N ASP A 119 -35.78 15.83 13.95
CA ASP A 119 -35.78 16.68 15.13
C ASP A 119 -37.09 17.49 15.23
N LEU A 120 -37.43 17.92 16.45
CA LEU A 120 -38.69 18.62 16.72
C LEU A 120 -38.88 19.90 15.91
N VAL A 121 -37.80 20.63 15.60
CA VAL A 121 -37.87 21.87 14.82
C VAL A 121 -38.18 21.53 13.37
N SER A 122 -37.51 20.53 12.81
CA SER A 122 -37.79 20.03 11.45
C SER A 122 -39.22 19.49 11.31
N LYS A 123 -39.70 18.71 12.29
CA LYS A 123 -41.10 18.23 12.31
C LYS A 123 -42.11 19.36 12.29
N ARG A 124 -41.96 20.34 13.19
CA ARG A 124 -42.85 21.53 13.26
C ARG A 124 -42.83 22.32 11.97
N LYS A 125 -41.63 22.57 11.41
CA LYS A 125 -41.48 23.28 10.14
C LYS A 125 -42.16 22.54 8.99
N ARG A 126 -42.05 21.21 8.94
CA ARG A 126 -42.74 20.38 7.94
C ARG A 126 -44.27 20.49 8.07
N GLU A 127 -44.80 20.44 9.29
CA GLU A 127 -46.24 20.60 9.55
C GLU A 127 -46.75 21.99 9.14
N ASP A 128 -46.01 23.05 9.50
CA ASP A 128 -46.34 24.42 9.11
C ASP A 128 -46.35 24.61 7.58
N LEU A 129 -45.36 24.02 6.89
CA LEU A 129 -45.28 24.07 5.43
C LEU A 129 -46.43 23.29 4.78
N LYS A 130 -46.76 22.08 5.26
CA LYS A 130 -47.91 21.31 4.76
C LYS A 130 -49.20 22.11 4.87
N ARG A 131 -49.44 22.75 6.02
CA ARG A 131 -50.62 23.60 6.22
C ARG A 131 -50.65 24.80 5.28
N LYS A 132 -49.51 25.44 5.04
CA LYS A 132 -49.41 26.54 4.05
C LYS A 132 -49.73 26.05 2.63
N ILE A 133 -49.25 24.87 2.25
CA ILE A 133 -49.54 24.27 0.95
C ILE A 133 -51.04 24.00 0.80
N GLU A 134 -51.67 23.33 1.76
CA GLU A 134 -53.13 23.07 1.73
C GLU A 134 -53.96 24.35 1.61
N ASN A 135 -53.59 25.39 2.35
CA ASN A 135 -54.27 26.69 2.29
C ASN A 135 -54.12 27.34 0.91
N LEU A 136 -52.91 27.31 0.33
CA LEU A 136 -52.64 27.86 -1.00
C LEU A 136 -53.38 27.07 -2.09
N GLU A 137 -53.44 25.74 -2.00
CA GLU A 137 -54.17 24.89 -2.95
C GLU A 137 -55.68 25.12 -2.89
N SER A 138 -56.24 25.25 -1.69
CA SER A 138 -57.66 25.54 -1.49
C SER A 138 -58.02 26.93 -2.04
N GLY A 139 -57.20 27.94 -1.73
CA GLY A 139 -57.37 29.29 -2.28
C GLY A 139 -57.27 29.31 -3.81
N LYS A 140 -56.34 28.56 -4.39
CA LYS A 140 -56.22 28.41 -5.84
C LYS A 140 -57.46 27.78 -6.47
N LYS A 141 -58.06 26.74 -5.85
CA LYS A 141 -59.29 26.12 -6.36
C LYS A 141 -60.46 27.09 -6.39
N ILE A 142 -60.61 27.91 -5.35
CA ILE A 142 -61.68 28.94 -5.27
C ILE A 142 -61.44 30.05 -6.30
N ALA A 143 -60.19 30.47 -6.51
CA ALA A 143 -59.87 31.53 -7.47
C ALA A 143 -59.99 31.10 -8.94
N LEU A 144 -60.04 29.78 -9.21
CA LEU A 144 -60.15 29.20 -10.56
C LEU A 144 -61.50 28.51 -10.82
N SER A 145 -62.42 28.54 -9.86
CA SER A 145 -63.82 28.08 -9.99
C SER A 145 -64.75 29.23 -10.32
#